data_AF-R2SGY3-F1
#
_entry.id   AF-R2SGY3-F1
#
_cell.length_a   1.000
_cell.length_b   1.000
_cell.length_c   1.000
_cell.angle_alpha   90.00
_cell.angle_beta   90.00
_cell.angle_gamma   90.00
#
_symmetry.space_group_name_H-M   'P 1'
#
loop_
_entity.id
_entity.type
_entity.pdbx_description
1 polymer ?
#
loop_
_entity_poly.entity_id
_entity_poly.type
_entity_poly.pdbx_seq_one_letter_code
_entity_poly.pdbx_strand_id
1 'polypeptide(L)'
;MKIIAQRQQEWSALKYLILSKSQSDYRAIRKLFTDDKWDEGKERAFRSYLQHALAEPPKKGNLLNAYQHVWGYFKNKASETERQKYEELLETFSVDHDTLLPFLKELTLKYQEQYLLQSKLLFPKEEK
;
A
#
# COMPACT_ATOMS: atom_id res chain seq x y z
N MET A 1 -24.65 -8.11 -0.75
CA MET A 1 -23.59 -8.39 0.26
C MET A 1 -22.30 -8.99 -0.31
N LYS A 2 -22.32 -9.87 -1.33
CA LYS A 2 -21.07 -10.43 -1.91
C LYS A 2 -20.15 -9.38 -2.58
N ILE A 3 -20.72 -8.36 -3.22
CA ILE A 3 -19.96 -7.36 -3.99
C ILE A 3 -19.12 -6.44 -3.09
N ILE A 4 -19.69 -5.94 -1.99
CA ILE A 4 -18.94 -5.05 -1.09
C ILE A 4 -17.75 -5.76 -0.44
N ALA A 5 -17.92 -7.03 -0.05
CA ALA A 5 -16.82 -7.83 0.49
C ALA A 5 -15.70 -8.05 -0.54
N GLN A 6 -16.05 -8.33 -1.81
CA GLN A 6 -15.06 -8.43 -2.90
C GLN A 6 -14.31 -7.11 -3.10
N ARG A 7 -15.02 -5.97 -3.02
CA ARG A 7 -14.41 -4.64 -3.19
C ARG A 7 -13.56 -4.23 -2.00
N GLN A 8 -13.94 -4.61 -0.78
CA GLN A 8 -13.11 -4.44 0.41
C GLN A 8 -11.82 -5.27 0.30
N GLN A 9 -11.90 -6.50 -0.20
CA GLN A 9 -10.72 -7.34 -0.43
C GLN A 9 -9.80 -6.74 -1.50
N GLU A 10 -10.37 -6.30 -2.64
CA GLU A 10 -9.61 -5.61 -3.70
C GLU A 10 -8.95 -4.33 -3.17
N TRP A 11 -9.70 -3.51 -2.44
CA TRP A 11 -9.18 -2.29 -1.84
C TRP A 11 -8.08 -2.58 -0.81
N SER A 12 -8.27 -3.59 0.05
CA SER A 12 -7.27 -3.99 1.05
C SER A 12 -5.91 -4.29 0.42
N ALA A 13 -5.91 -4.99 -0.72
CA ALA A 13 -4.71 -5.34 -1.48
C ALA A 13 -4.06 -4.12 -2.16
N LEU A 14 -4.86 -3.16 -2.64
CA LEU A 14 -4.38 -1.98 -3.38
C LEU A 14 -4.05 -0.78 -2.48
N LYS A 15 -4.57 -0.74 -1.25
CA LYS A 15 -4.49 0.35 -0.29
C LYS A 15 -3.14 1.09 -0.29
N TYR A 16 -2.05 0.37 -0.06
CA TYR A 16 -0.72 0.98 0.06
C TYR A 16 -0.09 1.32 -1.28
N LEU A 17 -0.45 0.61 -2.36
CA LEU A 17 -0.05 0.97 -3.73
C LEU A 17 -0.70 2.30 -4.13
N ILE A 18 -1.98 2.48 -3.84
CA ILE A 18 -2.65 3.74 -4.13
C ILE A 18 -2.13 4.86 -3.23
N LEU A 19 -1.85 4.58 -1.96
CA LEU A 19 -1.22 5.56 -1.07
C LEU A 19 0.16 5.99 -1.55
N SER A 20 0.96 5.07 -2.10
CA SER A 20 2.29 5.38 -2.62
C SER A 20 2.27 6.22 -3.89
N LYS A 21 1.12 6.29 -4.55
CA LYS A 21 0.89 7.06 -5.77
C LYS A 21 0.18 8.38 -5.52
N SER A 22 -0.93 8.36 -4.78
CA SER A 22 -1.82 9.49 -4.58
C SER A 22 -2.56 9.41 -3.25
N GLN A 23 -2.18 10.28 -2.30
CA GLN A 23 -2.86 10.37 -1.01
C GLN A 23 -4.31 10.87 -1.15
N SER A 24 -4.60 11.72 -2.13
CA SER A 24 -5.96 12.21 -2.40
C SER A 24 -6.87 11.07 -2.87
N ASP A 25 -6.43 10.24 -3.81
CA ASP A 25 -7.23 9.12 -4.31
C ASP A 25 -7.41 8.05 -3.24
N TYR A 26 -6.37 7.78 -2.44
CA TYR A 26 -6.47 6.91 -1.28
C TYR A 26 -7.60 7.35 -0.33
N ARG A 27 -7.66 8.66 -0.02
CA ARG A 27 -8.70 9.22 0.86
C ARG A 27 -10.07 9.15 0.21
N ALA A 28 -10.17 9.41 -1.09
CA ALA A 28 -11.42 9.34 -1.84
C ALA A 28 -11.98 7.91 -1.86
N ILE A 29 -11.15 6.92 -2.17
CA ILE A 29 -11.54 5.50 -2.16
C ILE A 29 -11.96 5.06 -0.76
N ARG A 30 -11.20 5.42 0.28
CA ARG A 30 -11.56 5.08 1.66
C ARG A 30 -12.97 5.57 2.03
N LYS A 31 -13.38 6.74 1.53
CA LYS A 31 -14.74 7.29 1.78
C LYS A 31 -15.84 6.46 1.11
N LEU A 32 -15.57 5.78 0.00
CA LEU A 32 -16.58 4.95 -0.69
C LEU A 32 -17.05 3.78 0.18
N PHE A 33 -16.20 3.30 1.09
CA PHE A 33 -16.47 2.18 2.00
C PHE A 33 -17.01 2.61 3.38
N THR A 34 -17.49 3.85 3.53
CA THR A 34 -18.00 4.35 4.83
C THR A 34 -19.35 3.74 5.20
N ASP A 35 -20.14 3.31 4.22
CA ASP A 35 -21.42 2.63 4.42
C ASP A 35 -21.41 1.23 3.77
N ASP A 36 -22.32 0.37 4.20
CA ASP A 36 -22.41 -1.02 3.75
C ASP A 36 -23.12 -1.21 2.39
N LYS A 37 -23.30 -0.14 1.61
CA LYS A 37 -23.93 -0.18 0.29
C LYS A 37 -22.89 0.04 -0.80
N TRP A 38 -22.96 -0.82 -1.82
CA TRP A 38 -22.15 -0.69 -3.02
C TRP A 38 -23.06 -0.63 -4.24
N ASP A 39 -23.00 0.49 -4.96
CA ASP A 39 -23.78 0.75 -6.16
C ASP A 39 -22.86 1.02 -7.37
N GLU A 40 -23.45 1.18 -8.55
CA GLU A 40 -22.71 1.45 -9.78
C GLU A 40 -21.98 2.80 -9.77
N GLY A 41 -22.49 3.79 -9.03
CA GLY A 41 -21.83 5.09 -8.88
C GLY A 41 -20.51 4.96 -8.14
N LYS A 42 -20.51 4.22 -7.02
CA LYS A 42 -19.31 3.88 -6.26
C LYS A 42 -18.35 3.01 -7.07
N GLU A 43 -18.87 2.07 -7.85
CA GLU A 43 -18.02 1.26 -8.74
C GLU A 43 -17.27 2.14 -9.74
N ARG A 44 -17.97 3.04 -10.45
CA ARG A 44 -17.34 3.96 -11.41
C ARG A 44 -16.32 4.88 -10.73
N ALA A 45 -16.65 5.43 -9.58
CA ALA A 45 -15.75 6.29 -8.82
C ALA A 45 -14.49 5.53 -8.36
N PHE A 46 -14.66 4.33 -7.81
CA PHE A 46 -13.57 3.46 -7.39
C PHE A 46 -12.60 3.17 -8.54
N ARG A 47 -13.12 2.77 -9.70
CA ARG A 47 -12.32 2.51 -10.91
C ARG A 47 -11.57 3.75 -11.39
N SER A 48 -12.23 4.91 -11.40
CA SER A 48 -11.64 6.18 -11.80
C SER A 48 -10.48 6.60 -10.89
N TYR A 49 -10.65 6.52 -9.56
CA TYR A 49 -9.58 6.84 -8.61
C TYR A 49 -8.40 5.87 -8.70
N LEU A 50 -8.65 4.58 -8.92
CA LEU A 50 -7.58 3.60 -9.14
C LEU A 50 -6.79 3.94 -10.41
N GLN A 51 -7.48 4.19 -11.52
CA GLN A 51 -6.84 4.53 -12.79
C GLN A 51 -5.99 5.80 -12.67
N HIS A 52 -6.56 6.85 -12.06
CA HIS A 52 -5.86 8.12 -11.85
C HIS A 52 -4.59 7.93 -11.02
N ALA A 53 -4.70 7.30 -9.84
CA ALA A 53 -3.54 7.06 -9.00
C ALA A 53 -2.46 6.20 -9.68
N LEU A 54 -2.85 5.15 -10.42
CA LEU A 54 -1.87 4.29 -11.09
C LEU A 54 -1.15 4.98 -12.26
N ALA A 55 -1.77 6.00 -12.86
CA ALA A 55 -1.14 6.84 -13.89
C ALA A 55 -0.16 7.87 -13.32
N GLU A 56 -0.22 8.18 -12.02
CA GLU A 56 0.68 9.15 -11.41
C GLU A 56 2.14 8.65 -11.39
N PRO A 57 3.11 9.53 -11.72
CA PRO A 57 4.51 9.21 -11.59
C PRO A 57 4.87 8.97 -10.12
N PRO A 58 5.88 8.13 -9.83
CA PRO A 58 6.34 7.92 -8.47
C PRO A 58 6.85 9.24 -7.88
N LYS A 59 6.39 9.57 -6.65
CA LYS A 59 6.81 10.76 -5.90
C LYS A 59 7.46 10.31 -4.61
N LYS A 60 8.68 10.79 -4.33
CA LYS A 60 9.47 10.42 -3.14
C LYS A 60 8.62 10.48 -1.86
N GLY A 61 7.93 11.59 -1.63
CA GLY A 61 7.09 11.78 -0.43
C GLY A 61 5.93 10.78 -0.31
N ASN A 62 5.29 10.41 -1.42
CA ASN A 62 4.18 9.46 -1.39
C ASN A 62 4.66 8.03 -1.11
N LEU A 63 5.78 7.63 -1.74
CA LEU A 63 6.42 6.33 -1.47
C LEU A 63 6.84 6.21 -0.01
N LEU A 64 7.55 7.20 0.52
CA LEU A 64 7.96 7.23 1.92
C LEU A 64 6.77 7.13 2.88
N ASN A 65 5.70 7.88 2.60
CA ASN A 65 4.47 7.81 3.39
C ASN A 65 3.88 6.38 3.41
N ALA A 66 3.76 5.75 2.24
CA ALA A 66 3.29 4.37 2.16
C ALA A 66 4.22 3.39 2.90
N TYR A 67 5.52 3.56 2.78
CA TYR A 67 6.53 2.73 3.46
C TYR A 67 6.51 2.90 4.97
N GLN A 68 6.28 4.11 5.49
CA GLN A 68 6.07 4.35 6.93
C GLN A 68 4.81 3.65 7.45
N HIS A 69 3.74 3.64 6.67
CA HIS A 69 2.53 2.87 7.02
C HIS A 69 2.79 1.36 7.06
N VAL A 70 3.57 0.83 6.11
CA VAL A 70 3.99 -0.58 6.10
C VAL A 70 4.92 -0.89 7.28
N TRP A 71 5.88 -0.01 7.57
CA TRP A 71 6.77 -0.10 8.74
C TRP A 71 6.01 -0.20 10.06
N GLY A 72 4.86 0.49 10.16
CA GLY A 72 3.99 0.45 11.33
C GLY A 72 3.55 -0.95 11.76
N TYR A 73 3.56 -1.95 10.86
CA TYR A 73 3.31 -3.35 11.21
C TYR A 73 4.49 -3.99 11.94
N PHE A 74 5.72 -3.55 11.66
CA PHE A 74 6.94 -4.16 12.18
C PHE A 74 7.50 -3.47 13.43
N LYS A 75 7.14 -2.22 13.70
CA LYS A 75 7.75 -1.40 14.77
C LYS A 75 7.83 -2.04 16.17
N ASN A 76 6.92 -2.95 16.51
CA ASN A 76 6.84 -3.60 17.82
C ASN A 76 7.40 -5.04 17.85
N LYS A 77 7.91 -5.55 16.71
CA LYS A 77 8.40 -6.93 16.56
C LYS A 77 9.74 -7.04 15.83
N ALA A 78 10.13 -5.99 15.10
CA ALA A 78 11.44 -5.87 14.49
C ALA A 78 12.54 -5.90 15.56
N SER A 79 13.66 -6.54 15.25
CA SER A 79 14.84 -6.45 16.11
C SER A 79 15.42 -5.04 16.10
N GLU A 80 16.27 -4.74 17.07
CA GLU A 80 17.00 -3.46 17.10
C GLU A 80 17.82 -3.25 15.81
N THR A 81 18.48 -4.30 15.31
CA THR A 81 19.22 -4.26 14.05
C THR A 81 18.31 -3.96 12.84
N GLU A 82 17.10 -4.51 12.81
CA GLU A 82 16.15 -4.24 11.73
C GLU A 82 15.59 -2.82 11.80
N ARG A 83 15.39 -2.30 13.01
CA ARG A 83 15.00 -0.90 13.22
C ARG A 83 16.09 0.07 12.74
N GLN A 84 17.34 -0.18 13.11
CA GLN A 84 18.47 0.64 12.66
C GLN A 84 18.61 0.61 11.13
N LYS A 85 18.55 -0.59 10.53
CA LYS A 85 18.56 -0.73 9.07
C LYS A 85 17.38 0.00 8.41
N TYR A 86 16.18 -0.04 8.99
CA TYR A 86 15.04 0.72 8.48
C TYR A 86 15.31 2.23 8.47
N GLU A 87 15.83 2.77 9.57
CA GLU A 87 16.13 4.19 9.73
C GLU A 87 17.19 4.66 8.71
N GLU A 88 18.28 3.89 8.53
CA GLU A 88 19.30 4.16 7.52
C GLU A 88 18.75 4.16 6.08
N LEU A 89 17.91 3.17 5.76
CA LEU A 89 17.27 3.07 4.44
C LEU A 89 16.26 4.20 4.20
N LEU A 90 15.62 4.70 5.26
CA LEU A 90 14.69 5.83 5.18
C LEU A 90 15.43 7.14 4.86
N GLU A 91 16.59 7.38 5.48
CA GLU A 91 17.42 8.56 5.25
C GLU A 91 18.03 8.59 3.84
N THR A 92 18.51 7.43 3.39
CA THR A 92 19.16 7.27 2.08
C THR A 92 18.19 7.06 0.91
N PHE A 93 16.88 7.01 1.19
CA PHE A 93 15.87 6.72 0.19
C PHE A 93 15.88 7.70 -0.99
N SER A 94 15.89 7.14 -2.20
CA SER A 94 15.63 7.85 -3.46
C SER A 94 14.69 7.03 -4.34
N VAL A 95 13.94 7.70 -5.22
CA VAL A 95 13.01 7.01 -6.14
C VAL A 95 13.78 6.13 -7.14
N ASP A 96 14.96 6.58 -7.57
CA ASP A 96 15.79 5.87 -8.55
C ASP A 96 16.51 4.65 -7.95
N HIS A 97 16.74 4.65 -6.63
CA HIS A 97 17.41 3.58 -5.90
C HIS A 97 16.59 3.19 -4.66
N ASP A 98 15.48 2.49 -4.90
CA ASP A 98 14.58 2.04 -3.83
C ASP A 98 15.03 0.72 -3.21
N THR A 99 15.83 0.82 -2.16
CA THR A 99 16.26 -0.31 -1.31
C THR A 99 15.33 -0.55 -0.12
N LEU A 100 14.41 0.38 0.15
CA LEU A 100 13.48 0.30 1.28
C LEU A 100 12.34 -0.67 0.99
N LEU A 101 11.82 -0.71 -0.25
CA LEU A 101 10.78 -1.65 -0.66
C LEU A 101 11.21 -3.13 -0.54
N PRO A 102 12.38 -3.57 -1.07
CA PRO A 102 12.87 -4.94 -0.86
C PRO A 102 12.99 -5.30 0.61
N PHE A 103 13.51 -4.40 1.45
CA PHE A 103 13.66 -4.64 2.88
C PHE A 103 12.28 -4.84 3.57
N LEU A 104 11.29 -4.00 3.27
CA LEU A 104 9.93 -4.18 3.81
C LEU A 104 9.27 -5.48 3.32
N LYS A 105 9.58 -5.91 2.08
CA LYS A 105 9.14 -7.20 1.54
C LYS A 105 9.76 -8.37 2.31
N GLU A 106 11.06 -8.32 2.59
CA GLU A 106 11.76 -9.32 3.42
C GLU A 106 11.15 -9.42 4.81
N LEU A 107 10.92 -8.30 5.49
CA LEU A 107 10.26 -8.30 6.80
C LEU A 107 8.85 -8.88 6.73
N THR A 108 8.10 -8.57 5.67
CA THR A 108 6.75 -9.12 5.47
C THR A 108 6.77 -10.65 5.39
N LEU A 109 7.74 -11.21 4.67
CA LEU A 109 7.94 -12.66 4.57
C LEU A 109 8.45 -13.26 5.89
N LYS A 110 9.42 -12.62 6.55
CA LYS A 110 9.99 -13.08 7.81
C LYS A 110 8.93 -13.21 8.91
N TYR A 111 8.11 -12.18 9.05
CA TYR A 111 7.09 -12.10 10.11
C TYR A 111 5.72 -12.66 9.70
N GLN A 112 5.58 -13.14 8.47
CA GLN A 112 4.33 -13.73 7.94
C GLN A 112 3.11 -12.83 8.14
N GLU A 113 3.27 -11.53 7.87
CA GLU A 113 2.22 -10.53 8.02
C GLU A 113 1.12 -10.71 6.97
N GLN A 114 0.08 -11.48 7.33
CA GLN A 114 -0.99 -11.93 6.44
C GLN A 114 -1.64 -10.80 5.64
N TYR A 115 -1.87 -9.65 6.28
CA TYR A 115 -2.43 -8.48 5.60
C TYR A 115 -1.49 -7.94 4.52
N LEU A 116 -0.18 -7.86 4.81
CA LEU A 116 0.82 -7.32 3.90
C LEU A 116 1.24 -8.31 2.82
N LEU A 117 1.12 -9.63 3.06
CA LEU A 117 1.33 -10.67 2.05
C LEU A 117 0.37 -10.54 0.86
N GLN A 118 -0.79 -9.91 1.06
CA GLN A 118 -1.76 -9.62 0.00
C GLN A 118 -1.57 -8.23 -0.65
N SER A 119 -0.58 -7.45 -0.21
CA SER A 119 -0.35 -6.07 -0.68
C SER A 119 0.25 -6.04 -2.08
N LYS A 120 -0.40 -5.32 -2.99
CA LYS A 120 0.08 -5.09 -4.36
C LYS A 120 1.29 -4.16 -4.44
N LEU A 121 1.57 -3.41 -3.39
CA LEU A 121 2.79 -2.61 -3.29
C LEU A 121 4.02 -3.52 -3.13
N LEU A 122 3.92 -4.54 -2.27
CA LEU A 122 5.04 -5.43 -1.91
C LEU A 122 5.13 -6.66 -2.83
N PHE A 123 3.98 -7.15 -3.26
CA PHE A 123 3.82 -8.31 -4.12
C PHE A 123 2.86 -7.96 -5.26
N PRO A 124 3.30 -7.13 -6.25
CA PRO A 124 2.56 -7.02 -7.50
C PRO A 124 2.43 -8.45 -8.05
N LYS A 125 1.22 -8.88 -8.42
CA LYS A 125 1.10 -10.17 -9.11
C LYS A 125 1.85 -10.00 -10.42
N GLU A 126 2.81 -10.88 -10.69
CA GLU A 126 3.33 -11.03 -12.05
C GLU A 126 2.13 -11.24 -12.97
N GLU A 127 1.98 -10.36 -13.95
CA GLU A 127 1.13 -10.67 -15.10
C GLU A 127 1.77 -11.90 -15.76
N LYS A 128 1.14 -13.06 -15.59
CA LYS A 128 1.42 -14.23 -16.41
C LYS A 128 0.72 -14.09 -17.75
#